data_AF-A0A1M2VNL5-F1
#
_entry.id   AF-A0A1M2VNL5-F1
#
_cell.length_a   1.000
_cell.length_b   1.000
_cell.length_c   1.000
_cell.angle_alpha   90.00
_cell.angle_beta   90.00
_cell.angle_gamma   90.00
#
_symmetry.space_group_name_H-M   'P 1'
#
loop_
_entity.id
_entity.type
_entity.pdbx_description
1 polymer ?
#
loop_
_entity_poly.entity_id
_entity_poly.type
_entity_poly.pdbx_seq_one_letter_code
_entity_poly.pdbx_strand_id
1 'polypeptide(L)'
;MTPSPFIRAELLRITDQRAAIAAKKAALEKQDSQLASLWNTYQPLSRLPAELMVDVVTEYARDGNAVNLAWRNLRLVCRRWDEIACGTPSLWRTIHVRTNVHWLALCLTRSVEATLDITIHLGISHSFRRTPREPLSEDLQTTIFLHAARIRSLTVRSFGHDSWGKFSNLLPLFDFDMPALETIDLEALLPDASELHLSHRRHPRVHRLSLHRVCCPVELQLLSHLRFLKISSCRQAFQVDEFLDALASSTRLEELLLFNFLRGLIGEFRPPSPSTSRRPITLAHLIHLRIAENDVRLVSMFVSHLCLPANPKVELQGYTAFEGGFLGDTLSDLLPPTAHRAAFAPLLSSSTLTDVSLSILFSCFQIEAHDVVHGSSISLHMEYTGGELQDGPMRLNQGVSDLVDILGAAPLRRLSVTGIEERPPVDVWDHLFRSFPTLESLSLSAEEPQCDMLSFWTALGGSIGDDNGADPDSVAGIRCPNLSRLELKGGLPMSQELFLEMLECLARRGERGSWLEYLQLSDVVTYSGGNVMGTADSEEEAENFANAPSFRRPRHDRYDKFSSGLTGDTAFIHQDSGMPPKTLSAFFLGLELATDQLRASIVDENLELVGVEVVDFDTEIQEYQ
;
A
#
# COMPACT_ATOMS: atom_id res chain seq x y z
N MET A 1 -61.58 5.70 -35.28
CA MET A 1 -62.51 6.41 -34.39
C MET A 1 -61.93 7.78 -34.09
N THR A 2 -62.46 8.83 -34.70
CA THR A 2 -62.07 10.22 -34.43
C THR A 2 -62.67 10.66 -33.09
N PRO A 3 -61.91 11.30 -32.19
CA PRO A 3 -62.43 11.73 -30.90
C PRO A 3 -63.56 12.74 -31.09
N SER A 4 -64.63 12.61 -30.30
CA SER A 4 -65.79 13.51 -30.30
C SER A 4 -65.33 14.98 -30.23
N PRO A 5 -65.96 15.91 -30.98
CA PRO A 5 -65.58 17.32 -31.01
C PRO A 5 -65.54 17.97 -29.61
N PHE A 6 -66.34 17.46 -28.67
CA PHE A 6 -66.31 17.86 -27.27
C PHE A 6 -64.99 17.50 -26.56
N ILE A 7 -64.47 16.29 -26.78
CA ILE A 7 -63.20 15.82 -26.20
C ILE A 7 -62.02 16.63 -26.77
N ARG A 8 -62.09 17.01 -28.06
CA ARG A 8 -61.05 17.82 -28.70
C ARG A 8 -61.01 19.26 -28.15
N ALA A 9 -62.18 19.86 -27.90
CA ALA A 9 -62.28 21.18 -27.29
C ALA A 9 -61.75 21.18 -25.84
N GLU A 10 -62.10 20.14 -25.06
CA GLU A 10 -61.64 20.03 -23.67
C GLU A 10 -60.13 19.75 -23.57
N LEU A 11 -59.56 18.93 -24.48
CA LEU A 11 -58.12 18.74 -24.57
C LEU A 11 -57.38 20.04 -24.92
N LEU A 12 -57.93 20.87 -25.82
CA LEU A 12 -57.35 22.18 -26.14
C LEU A 12 -57.35 23.08 -24.90
N ARG A 13 -58.50 23.16 -24.20
CA ARG A 13 -58.64 23.93 -22.96
C ARG A 13 -57.64 23.51 -21.89
N ILE A 14 -57.45 22.21 -21.69
CA ILE A 14 -56.46 21.65 -20.75
C ILE A 14 -55.03 21.99 -21.19
N THR A 15 -54.74 21.94 -22.48
CA THR A 15 -53.41 22.25 -23.03
C THR A 15 -53.08 23.73 -22.84
N ASP A 16 -54.04 24.62 -23.11
CA ASP A 16 -53.90 26.06 -22.90
C ASP A 16 -53.73 26.42 -21.42
N GLN A 17 -54.49 25.76 -20.52
CA GLN A 17 -54.30 25.91 -19.08
C GLN A 17 -52.93 25.42 -18.62
N ARG A 18 -52.43 24.30 -19.14
CA ARG A 18 -51.08 23.80 -18.85
C ARG A 18 -50.00 24.77 -19.34
N ALA A 19 -50.16 25.34 -20.53
CA ALA A 19 -49.26 26.36 -21.06
C ALA A 19 -49.26 27.64 -20.19
N ALA A 20 -50.43 28.10 -19.74
CA ALA A 20 -50.55 29.26 -18.86
C ALA A 20 -49.91 29.03 -17.48
N ILE A 21 -50.06 27.83 -16.91
CA ILE A 21 -49.40 27.45 -15.65
C ILE A 21 -47.88 27.37 -15.84
N ALA A 22 -47.41 26.77 -16.94
CA ALA A 22 -45.98 26.72 -17.25
C ALA A 22 -45.36 28.12 -17.40
N ALA A 23 -46.07 29.04 -18.05
CA ALA A 23 -45.63 30.43 -18.19
C ALA A 23 -45.56 31.16 -16.83
N LYS A 24 -46.55 30.98 -15.95
CA LYS A 24 -46.51 31.54 -14.58
C LYS A 24 -45.37 30.97 -13.75
N LYS A 25 -45.12 29.65 -13.85
CA LYS A 25 -44.00 29.01 -13.16
C LYS A 25 -42.66 29.58 -13.62
N ALA A 26 -42.46 29.71 -14.92
CA ALA A 26 -41.25 30.32 -15.48
C ALA A 26 -41.06 31.79 -15.05
N ALA A 27 -42.16 32.55 -14.92
CA ALA A 27 -42.11 33.94 -14.43
C ALA A 27 -41.69 34.03 -12.95
N LEU A 28 -42.22 33.14 -12.09
CA LEU A 28 -41.83 33.07 -10.68
C LEU A 28 -40.38 32.60 -10.51
N GLU A 29 -39.95 31.59 -11.26
CA GLU A 29 -38.55 31.13 -11.27
C GLU A 29 -37.59 32.25 -11.71
N LYS A 30 -38.00 33.09 -12.66
CA LYS A 30 -37.24 34.27 -13.06
C LYS A 30 -37.14 35.31 -11.94
N GLN A 31 -38.23 35.58 -11.21
CA GLN A 31 -38.21 36.50 -10.07
C GLN A 31 -37.35 35.97 -8.91
N ASP A 32 -37.47 34.68 -8.59
CA ASP A 32 -36.65 34.04 -7.55
C ASP A 32 -35.16 34.09 -7.91
N SER A 33 -34.82 33.80 -9.17
CA SER A 33 -33.44 33.95 -9.68
C SER A 33 -32.90 35.39 -9.57
N GLN A 34 -33.76 36.40 -9.77
CA GLN A 34 -33.38 37.81 -9.60
C GLN A 34 -33.12 38.17 -8.14
N LEU A 35 -33.98 37.71 -7.22
CA LEU A 35 -33.81 37.92 -5.79
C LEU A 35 -32.56 37.20 -5.26
N ALA A 36 -32.33 35.95 -5.66
CA ALA A 36 -31.12 35.20 -5.32
C ALA A 36 -29.85 35.89 -5.83
N SER A 37 -29.86 36.42 -7.06
CA SER A 37 -28.73 37.20 -7.60
C SER A 37 -28.44 38.45 -6.77
N LEU A 38 -29.47 39.17 -6.33
CA LEU A 38 -29.30 40.36 -5.47
C LEU A 38 -28.76 39.96 -4.11
N TRP A 39 -29.35 38.94 -3.47
CA TRP A 39 -28.90 38.41 -2.18
C TRP A 39 -27.42 38.01 -2.21
N ASN A 40 -27.01 37.28 -3.24
CA ASN A 40 -25.62 36.86 -3.43
C ASN A 40 -24.66 38.05 -3.54
N THR A 41 -25.09 39.21 -4.05
CA THR A 41 -24.24 40.41 -4.16
C THR A 41 -23.94 41.05 -2.79
N TYR A 42 -24.78 40.80 -1.79
CA TYR A 42 -24.59 41.33 -0.43
C TYR A 42 -23.83 40.40 0.51
N GLN A 43 -23.60 39.14 0.11
CA GLN A 43 -22.86 38.17 0.91
C GLN A 43 -21.36 38.57 1.05
N PRO A 44 -20.72 38.39 2.21
CA PRO A 44 -19.29 38.68 2.38
C PRO A 44 -18.40 37.91 1.40
N LEU A 45 -18.76 36.66 1.10
CA LEU A 45 -18.05 35.79 0.16
C LEU A 45 -18.00 36.37 -1.26
N SER A 46 -19.04 37.09 -1.68
CA SER A 46 -19.10 37.74 -3.01
C SER A 46 -18.35 39.07 -3.05
N ARG A 47 -17.69 39.49 -1.96
CA ARG A 47 -16.79 40.64 -1.91
C ARG A 47 -15.30 40.27 -1.90
N LEU A 48 -14.98 38.97 -1.84
CA LEU A 48 -13.60 38.51 -1.94
C LEU A 48 -12.95 39.01 -3.23
N PRO A 49 -11.70 39.50 -3.22
CA PRO A 49 -10.93 39.78 -4.43
C PRO A 49 -10.89 38.58 -5.38
N ALA A 50 -10.76 38.84 -6.68
CA ALA A 50 -10.75 37.78 -7.69
C ALA A 50 -9.54 36.84 -7.49
N GLU A 51 -8.42 37.37 -7.02
CA GLU A 51 -7.17 36.66 -6.76
C GLU A 51 -7.38 35.61 -5.65
N LEU A 52 -7.95 36.00 -4.51
CA LEU A 52 -8.23 35.08 -3.41
C LEU A 52 -9.26 34.02 -3.80
N MET A 53 -10.23 34.39 -4.63
CA MET A 53 -11.20 33.46 -5.20
C MET A 53 -10.52 32.43 -6.10
N VAL A 54 -9.56 32.84 -6.93
CA VAL A 54 -8.76 31.94 -7.76
C VAL A 54 -7.92 31.00 -6.90
N ASP A 55 -7.29 31.50 -5.84
CA ASP A 55 -6.48 30.68 -4.92
C ASP A 55 -7.33 29.60 -4.25
N VAL A 56 -8.50 29.97 -3.70
CA VAL A 56 -9.43 29.02 -3.09
C VAL A 56 -9.92 27.97 -4.09
N VAL A 57 -10.32 28.40 -5.30
CA VAL A 57 -10.80 27.47 -6.34
C VAL A 57 -9.68 26.54 -6.81
N THR A 58 -8.45 27.05 -6.93
CA THR A 58 -7.28 26.28 -7.34
C THR A 58 -6.89 25.26 -6.26
N GLU A 59 -6.94 25.64 -4.99
CA GLU A 59 -6.65 24.73 -3.89
C GLU A 59 -7.71 23.63 -3.77
N TYR A 60 -8.99 24.00 -3.88
CA TYR A 60 -10.08 23.02 -3.95
C TYR A 60 -9.95 22.08 -5.17
N ALA A 61 -9.44 22.58 -6.29
CA ALA A 61 -9.15 21.75 -7.46
C ALA A 61 -7.94 20.82 -7.28
N ARG A 62 -6.99 21.16 -6.39
CA ARG A 62 -5.83 20.31 -6.04
C ARG A 62 -6.20 19.20 -5.06
N ASP A 63 -7.02 19.50 -4.04
CA ASP A 63 -7.45 18.52 -3.03
C ASP A 63 -8.48 17.50 -3.56
N GLY A 64 -9.22 17.87 -4.60
CA GLY A 64 -10.07 16.93 -5.31
C GLY A 64 -9.22 15.93 -6.10
N ASN A 65 -9.42 14.63 -5.89
CA ASN A 65 -8.94 13.58 -6.81
C ASN A 65 -9.12 14.06 -8.26
N ALA A 66 -8.05 14.12 -9.07
CA ALA A 66 -8.04 14.75 -10.40
C ALA A 66 -9.19 14.28 -11.33
N VAL A 67 -9.75 13.11 -11.07
CA VAL A 67 -10.91 12.53 -11.75
C VAL A 67 -12.22 13.31 -11.51
N ASN A 68 -12.35 13.98 -10.36
CA ASN A 68 -13.63 14.50 -9.90
C ASN A 68 -14.04 15.85 -10.50
N LEU A 69 -13.15 16.58 -11.19
CA LEU A 69 -13.43 17.91 -11.76
C LEU A 69 -14.33 18.76 -10.83
N ALA A 70 -14.16 18.63 -9.50
CA ALA A 70 -15.14 19.06 -8.51
C ALA A 70 -15.30 20.59 -8.53
N TRP A 71 -14.23 21.28 -8.93
CA TRP A 71 -14.21 22.72 -9.19
C TRP A 71 -15.27 23.15 -10.24
N ARG A 72 -15.75 22.25 -11.11
CA ARG A 72 -16.85 22.52 -12.04
C ARG A 72 -18.15 22.85 -11.30
N ASN A 73 -18.37 22.24 -10.13
CA ASN A 73 -19.56 22.55 -9.32
C ASN A 73 -19.49 23.97 -8.76
N LEU A 74 -18.28 24.52 -8.57
CA LEU A 74 -18.10 25.91 -8.11
C LEU A 74 -18.63 26.92 -9.14
N ARG A 75 -18.64 26.56 -10.43
CA ARG A 75 -19.25 27.38 -11.49
C ARG A 75 -20.78 27.48 -11.38
N LEU A 76 -21.40 26.58 -10.63
CA LEU A 76 -22.86 26.57 -10.42
C LEU A 76 -23.30 27.43 -9.22
N VAL A 77 -22.35 27.96 -8.44
CA VAL A 77 -22.64 28.75 -7.22
C VAL A 77 -23.24 30.11 -7.58
N CYS A 78 -22.55 30.91 -8.37
CA CYS A 78 -23.05 32.18 -8.88
C CYS A 78 -22.31 32.62 -10.15
N ARG A 79 -22.83 33.64 -10.85
CA ARG A 79 -22.23 34.16 -12.10
C ARG A 79 -20.79 34.60 -11.93
N ARG A 80 -20.48 35.27 -10.81
CA ARG A 80 -19.11 35.74 -10.52
C ARG A 80 -18.12 34.58 -10.42
N TRP A 81 -18.53 33.47 -9.80
CA TRP A 81 -17.70 32.27 -9.67
C TRP A 81 -17.53 31.58 -11.02
N ASP A 82 -18.58 31.52 -11.84
CA ASP A 82 -18.48 31.03 -13.22
C ASP A 82 -17.51 31.89 -14.05
N GLU A 83 -17.63 33.22 -13.99
CA GLU A 83 -16.75 34.16 -14.71
C GLU A 83 -15.29 34.02 -14.29
N ILE A 84 -15.01 34.00 -12.98
CA ILE A 84 -13.64 33.81 -12.45
C ILE A 84 -13.10 32.45 -12.90
N ALA A 85 -13.85 31.37 -12.73
CA ALA A 85 -13.39 30.04 -13.12
C ALA A 85 -13.20 29.92 -14.64
N CYS A 86 -14.05 30.53 -15.46
CA CYS A 86 -13.91 30.57 -16.92
C CYS A 86 -12.70 31.40 -17.36
N GLY A 87 -12.43 32.51 -16.67
CA GLY A 87 -11.33 33.42 -16.97
C GLY A 87 -9.98 33.02 -16.38
N THR A 88 -9.88 31.88 -15.69
CA THR A 88 -8.66 31.40 -15.04
C THR A 88 -8.07 30.21 -15.81
N PRO A 89 -7.07 30.41 -16.69
CA PRO A 89 -6.58 29.37 -17.60
C PRO A 89 -5.99 28.14 -16.89
N SER A 90 -5.41 28.32 -15.70
CA SER A 90 -4.80 27.24 -14.91
C SER A 90 -5.80 26.14 -14.52
N LEU A 91 -7.09 26.48 -14.36
CA LEU A 91 -8.15 25.50 -14.06
C LEU A 91 -8.50 24.62 -15.27
N TRP A 92 -8.21 25.10 -16.48
CA TRP A 92 -8.52 24.42 -17.75
C TRP A 92 -7.35 23.63 -18.33
N ARG A 93 -6.20 23.64 -17.64
CA ARG A 93 -4.96 23.03 -18.13
C ARG A 93 -4.93 21.51 -18.02
N THR A 94 -5.64 20.95 -17.04
CA THR A 94 -5.69 19.49 -16.77
C THR A 94 -6.91 18.90 -17.45
N ILE A 95 -6.69 18.10 -18.50
CA ILE A 95 -7.72 17.66 -19.42
C ILE A 95 -7.80 16.14 -19.43
N HIS A 96 -8.91 15.59 -18.95
CA HIS A 96 -9.23 14.17 -19.09
C HIS A 96 -10.04 13.94 -20.37
N VAL A 97 -9.39 13.37 -21.37
CA VAL A 97 -9.98 13.02 -22.66
C VAL A 97 -10.49 11.58 -22.59
N ARG A 98 -11.81 11.44 -22.65
CA ARG A 98 -12.49 10.15 -22.86
C ARG A 98 -13.10 10.14 -24.25
N THR A 99 -14.41 10.38 -24.37
CA THR A 99 -15.14 10.44 -25.64
C THR A 99 -15.63 11.84 -26.01
N ASN A 100 -15.49 12.83 -25.12
CA ASN A 100 -16.09 14.14 -25.30
C ASN A 100 -15.12 15.14 -25.97
N VAL A 101 -15.17 15.23 -27.30
CA VAL A 101 -14.36 16.17 -28.11
C VAL A 101 -14.71 17.63 -27.80
N HIS A 102 -15.99 17.94 -27.54
CA HIS A 102 -16.41 19.30 -27.18
C HIS A 102 -15.81 19.77 -25.87
N TRP A 103 -15.65 18.86 -24.91
CA TRP A 103 -14.96 19.15 -23.65
C TRP A 103 -13.48 19.47 -23.89
N LEU A 104 -12.79 18.68 -24.73
CA LEU A 104 -11.42 18.98 -25.10
C LEU A 104 -11.32 20.37 -25.74
N ALA A 105 -12.13 20.64 -26.77
CA ALA A 105 -12.14 21.93 -27.46
C ALA A 105 -12.39 23.11 -26.51
N LEU A 106 -13.33 22.95 -25.56
CA LEU A 106 -13.61 23.95 -24.53
C LEU A 106 -12.39 24.19 -23.64
N CYS A 107 -11.72 23.14 -23.16
CA CYS A 107 -10.54 23.27 -22.32
C CYS A 107 -9.36 23.90 -23.08
N LEU A 108 -9.15 23.52 -24.33
CA LEU A 108 -8.11 24.11 -25.17
C LEU A 108 -8.34 25.60 -25.42
N THR A 109 -9.60 25.99 -25.67
CA THR A 109 -9.98 27.39 -25.85
C THR A 109 -9.75 28.20 -24.56
N ARG A 110 -10.10 27.65 -23.39
CA ARG A 110 -10.01 28.36 -22.10
C ARG A 110 -8.63 28.32 -21.44
N SER A 111 -7.79 27.35 -21.81
CA SER A 111 -6.41 27.28 -21.34
C SER A 111 -5.50 28.31 -22.02
N VAL A 112 -5.92 28.92 -23.14
CA VAL A 112 -5.22 30.01 -23.83
C VAL A 112 -3.76 29.66 -24.16
N GLU A 113 -2.77 30.18 -23.41
CA GLU A 113 -1.34 29.89 -23.59
C GLU A 113 -0.77 28.96 -22.50
N ALA A 114 -1.59 28.53 -21.54
CA ALA A 114 -1.14 27.66 -20.47
C ALA A 114 -0.64 26.31 -21.00
N THR A 115 0.35 25.74 -20.33
CA THR A 115 0.83 24.38 -20.57
C THR A 115 -0.24 23.36 -20.23
N LEU A 116 -0.33 22.27 -20.99
CA LEU A 116 -1.41 21.29 -20.90
C LEU A 116 -0.96 20.00 -20.21
N ASP A 117 -1.80 19.49 -19.32
CA ASP A 117 -1.66 18.16 -18.72
C ASP A 117 -2.82 17.29 -19.22
N ILE A 118 -2.55 16.43 -20.21
CA ILE A 118 -3.58 15.67 -20.93
C ILE A 118 -3.53 14.21 -20.49
N THR A 119 -4.68 13.69 -20.02
CA THR A 119 -4.88 12.26 -19.76
C THR A 119 -5.89 11.68 -20.73
N ILE A 120 -5.46 10.75 -21.58
CA ILE A 120 -6.30 10.08 -22.56
C ILE A 120 -6.64 8.68 -22.06
N HIS A 121 -7.94 8.37 -21.96
CA HIS A 121 -8.41 7.05 -21.54
C HIS A 121 -8.92 6.26 -22.74
N LEU A 122 -8.18 5.21 -23.12
CA LEU A 122 -8.47 4.31 -24.23
C LEU A 122 -9.10 3.03 -23.68
N GLY A 123 -10.42 3.03 -23.45
CA GLY A 123 -11.13 1.83 -22.98
C GLY A 123 -12.41 2.15 -22.22
N ILE A 124 -13.31 1.16 -22.12
CA ILE A 124 -14.56 1.26 -21.36
C ILE A 124 -14.29 0.72 -19.95
N SER A 125 -14.42 1.54 -18.92
CA SER A 125 -14.62 1.07 -17.55
C SER A 125 -15.84 0.14 -17.56
N HIS A 126 -15.71 -1.10 -17.10
CA HIS A 126 -16.64 -2.24 -17.22
C HIS A 126 -18.12 -2.00 -16.81
N SER A 127 -18.51 -0.81 -16.42
CA SER A 127 -19.88 -0.41 -16.15
C SER A 127 -20.54 0.21 -17.39
N PHE A 128 -21.39 -0.58 -18.05
CA PHE A 128 -22.42 -0.20 -19.03
C PHE A 128 -22.07 -0.18 -20.53
N ARG A 129 -22.68 -1.17 -21.21
CA ARG A 129 -23.06 -1.28 -22.63
C ARG A 129 -21.93 -1.51 -23.64
N ARG A 130 -22.10 -2.58 -24.42
CA ARG A 130 -21.47 -2.85 -25.72
C ARG A 130 -21.79 -1.70 -26.69
N THR A 131 -21.09 -0.58 -26.60
CA THR A 131 -21.06 0.40 -27.70
C THR A 131 -19.99 -0.02 -28.71
N PRO A 132 -20.19 0.24 -30.01
CA PRO A 132 -19.28 -0.21 -31.06
C PRO A 132 -17.86 0.33 -30.91
N ARG A 133 -16.93 -0.39 -31.55
CA ARG A 133 -15.49 -0.14 -31.67
C ARG A 133 -15.18 1.13 -32.48
N GLU A 134 -15.64 2.30 -32.05
CA GLU A 134 -15.27 3.53 -32.74
C GLU A 134 -13.84 3.94 -32.34
N PRO A 135 -12.93 4.17 -33.31
CA PRO A 135 -11.61 4.72 -33.05
C PRO A 135 -11.73 6.10 -32.38
N LEU A 136 -10.64 6.63 -31.81
CA LEU A 136 -10.61 8.06 -31.48
C LEU A 136 -11.02 8.83 -32.74
N SER A 137 -12.05 9.69 -32.64
CA SER A 137 -12.49 10.46 -33.80
C SER A 137 -11.31 11.21 -34.40
N GLU A 138 -11.21 11.26 -35.72
CA GLU A 138 -10.15 11.98 -36.43
C GLU A 138 -10.06 13.45 -35.97
N ASP A 139 -11.22 14.04 -35.66
CA ASP A 139 -11.37 15.37 -35.05
C ASP A 139 -10.65 15.51 -33.70
N LEU A 140 -10.62 14.46 -32.88
CA LEU A 140 -9.96 14.51 -31.57
C LEU A 140 -8.45 14.54 -31.72
N GLN A 141 -7.90 13.76 -32.65
CA GLN A 141 -6.47 13.68 -32.92
C GLN A 141 -5.96 15.02 -33.47
N THR A 142 -6.61 15.51 -34.52
CA THR A 142 -6.28 16.81 -35.13
C THR A 142 -6.32 17.95 -34.11
N THR A 143 -7.34 17.95 -33.24
CA THR A 143 -7.46 18.93 -32.15
C THR A 143 -6.29 18.85 -31.17
N ILE A 144 -5.84 17.66 -30.76
CA ILE A 144 -4.70 17.51 -29.84
C ILE A 144 -3.38 17.92 -30.52
N PHE A 145 -3.18 17.51 -31.78
CA PHE A 145 -1.92 17.70 -32.49
C PHE A 145 -1.61 19.19 -32.70
N LEU A 146 -2.64 20.01 -32.94
CA LEU A 146 -2.52 21.47 -33.05
C LEU A 146 -1.97 22.15 -31.78
N HIS A 147 -2.06 21.48 -30.63
CA HIS A 147 -1.58 22.01 -29.35
C HIS A 147 -0.38 21.25 -28.78
N ALA A 148 0.27 20.38 -29.57
CA ALA A 148 1.40 19.55 -29.16
C ALA A 148 2.51 20.35 -28.43
N ALA A 149 2.86 21.54 -28.96
CA ALA A 149 3.93 22.37 -28.38
C ALA A 149 3.67 22.86 -26.95
N ARG A 150 2.39 22.89 -26.52
CA ARG A 150 1.96 23.31 -25.18
C ARG A 150 1.84 22.13 -24.21
N ILE A 151 1.92 20.89 -24.68
CA ILE A 151 1.76 19.71 -23.83
C ILE A 151 2.97 19.59 -22.91
N ARG A 152 2.69 19.58 -21.60
CA ARG A 152 3.68 19.42 -20.53
C ARG A 152 3.65 18.04 -19.91
N SER A 153 2.45 17.49 -19.73
CA SER A 153 2.27 16.11 -19.25
C SER A 153 1.33 15.38 -20.19
N LEU A 154 1.73 14.19 -20.65
CA LEU A 154 0.91 13.31 -21.46
C LEU A 154 0.79 11.95 -20.79
N THR A 155 -0.44 11.59 -20.41
CA THR A 155 -0.77 10.29 -19.86
C THR A 155 -1.74 9.58 -20.79
N VAL A 156 -1.42 8.36 -21.22
CA VAL A 156 -2.30 7.54 -22.05
C VAL A 156 -2.54 6.23 -21.32
N ARG A 157 -3.79 6.01 -20.88
CA ARG A 157 -4.18 4.79 -20.17
C ARG A 157 -5.06 3.94 -21.04
N SER A 158 -4.67 2.69 -21.22
CA SER A 158 -5.33 1.77 -22.13
C SER A 158 -5.85 0.55 -21.39
N PHE A 159 -7.17 0.37 -21.38
CA PHE A 159 -7.82 -0.73 -20.69
C PHE A 159 -8.49 -1.68 -21.71
N GLY A 160 -7.95 -2.90 -21.84
CA GLY A 160 -8.51 -3.98 -22.66
C GLY A 160 -7.68 -4.35 -23.89
N HIS A 161 -7.99 -5.51 -24.49
CA HIS A 161 -7.26 -6.05 -25.65
C HIS A 161 -7.54 -5.30 -26.97
N ASP A 162 -8.69 -4.61 -27.08
CA ASP A 162 -9.14 -3.93 -28.31
C ASP A 162 -8.66 -2.46 -28.42
N SER A 163 -7.80 -2.01 -27.51
CA SER A 163 -7.42 -0.60 -27.39
C SER A 163 -6.30 -0.16 -28.33
N TRP A 164 -5.61 -1.13 -28.96
CA TRP A 164 -4.49 -0.87 -29.87
C TRP A 164 -4.85 0.11 -30.99
N GLY A 165 -5.94 -0.15 -31.73
CA GLY A 165 -6.35 0.70 -32.85
C GLY A 165 -6.66 2.16 -32.46
N LYS A 166 -6.88 2.43 -31.17
CA LYS A 166 -7.00 3.79 -30.66
C LYS A 166 -5.63 4.37 -30.31
N PHE A 167 -4.74 3.57 -29.71
CA PHE A 167 -3.39 4.04 -29.38
C PHE A 167 -2.56 4.31 -30.64
N SER A 168 -2.65 3.46 -31.67
CA SER A 168 -1.92 3.62 -32.93
C SER A 168 -2.17 4.98 -33.58
N ASN A 169 -3.37 5.54 -33.39
CA ASN A 169 -3.74 6.85 -33.89
C ASN A 169 -3.06 8.02 -33.15
N LEU A 170 -2.51 7.76 -31.96
CA LEU A 170 -1.74 8.73 -31.18
C LEU A 170 -0.25 8.64 -31.44
N LEU A 171 0.26 7.58 -32.10
CA LEU A 171 1.69 7.46 -32.42
C LEU A 171 2.25 8.68 -33.17
N PRO A 172 1.54 9.26 -34.18
CA PRO A 172 2.03 10.45 -34.87
C PRO A 172 2.22 11.67 -33.97
N LEU A 173 1.60 11.72 -32.78
CA LEU A 173 1.78 12.81 -31.83
C LEU A 173 3.24 12.95 -31.38
N PHE A 174 3.98 11.84 -31.30
CA PHE A 174 5.38 11.81 -30.85
C PHE A 174 6.38 12.23 -31.95
N ASP A 175 5.89 12.42 -33.18
CA ASP A 175 6.68 12.99 -34.28
C ASP A 175 6.70 14.55 -34.23
N PHE A 176 5.84 15.17 -33.43
CA PHE A 176 5.80 16.63 -33.26
C PHE A 176 6.81 17.13 -32.22
N ASP A 177 7.23 18.38 -32.37
CA ASP A 177 8.02 19.08 -31.36
C ASP A 177 7.14 19.43 -30.15
N MET A 178 7.51 18.91 -28.98
CA MET A 178 6.84 19.20 -27.71
C MET A 178 7.87 19.78 -26.71
N PRO A 179 8.30 21.05 -26.90
CA PRO A 179 9.36 21.65 -26.09
C PRO A 179 8.99 21.85 -24.62
N ALA A 180 7.70 21.83 -24.28
CA ALA A 180 7.21 21.93 -22.91
C ALA A 180 7.07 20.56 -22.21
N LEU A 181 7.24 19.44 -22.91
CA LEU A 181 6.95 18.10 -22.39
C LEU A 181 7.96 17.69 -21.31
N GLU A 182 7.45 17.44 -20.11
CA GLU A 182 8.20 17.09 -18.90
C GLU A 182 7.92 15.65 -18.47
N THR A 183 6.65 15.21 -18.60
CA THR A 183 6.16 13.93 -18.10
C THR A 183 5.44 13.13 -19.19
N ILE A 184 5.81 11.87 -19.34
CA ILE A 184 5.17 10.90 -20.23
C ILE A 184 4.82 9.65 -19.42
N ASP A 185 3.55 9.25 -19.44
CA ASP A 185 3.07 8.02 -18.82
C ASP A 185 2.19 7.24 -19.80
N LEU A 186 2.71 6.12 -20.31
CA LEU A 186 2.06 5.32 -21.34
C LEU A 186 1.78 3.92 -20.81
N GLU A 187 0.51 3.57 -20.76
CA GLU A 187 0.04 2.23 -20.48
C GLU A 187 -0.73 1.75 -21.71
N ALA A 188 -0.11 0.91 -22.54
CA ALA A 188 -0.68 0.42 -23.78
C ALA A 188 -0.08 -0.93 -24.17
N LEU A 189 -0.89 -1.85 -24.73
CA LEU A 189 -0.41 -3.08 -25.36
C LEU A 189 0.03 -2.77 -26.80
N LEU A 190 1.33 -2.53 -27.01
CA LEU A 190 1.86 -2.34 -28.35
C LEU A 190 2.15 -3.69 -29.03
N PRO A 191 1.87 -3.85 -30.34
CA PRO A 191 2.48 -4.90 -31.14
C PRO A 191 3.99 -4.70 -31.24
N ASP A 192 4.74 -5.80 -31.28
CA ASP A 192 6.21 -5.84 -31.31
C ASP A 192 6.87 -4.99 -32.43
N ALA A 193 6.15 -4.72 -33.52
CA ALA A 193 6.64 -3.94 -34.65
C ALA A 193 6.36 -2.42 -34.57
N SER A 194 5.77 -1.92 -33.48
CA SER A 194 5.36 -0.51 -33.39
C SER A 194 6.44 0.33 -32.73
N GLU A 195 6.95 1.33 -33.45
CA GLU A 195 8.00 2.21 -32.93
C GLU A 195 7.41 3.44 -32.25
N LEU A 196 7.85 3.71 -31.02
CA LEU A 196 7.54 4.93 -30.29
C LEU A 196 8.71 5.92 -30.44
N HIS A 197 8.53 6.97 -31.25
CA HIS A 197 9.60 7.90 -31.60
C HIS A 197 9.86 9.00 -30.56
N LEU A 198 10.30 8.63 -29.36
CA LEU A 198 10.76 9.60 -28.37
C LEU A 198 12.24 9.96 -28.62
N SER A 199 12.50 11.23 -28.88
CA SER A 199 13.86 11.77 -29.01
C SER A 199 14.12 12.96 -28.08
N HIS A 200 15.36 13.12 -27.63
CA HIS A 200 15.73 14.30 -26.82
C HIS A 200 15.65 15.60 -27.62
N ARG A 201 15.82 15.53 -28.95
CA ARG A 201 15.73 16.71 -29.84
C ARG A 201 14.33 17.32 -29.87
N ARG A 202 13.29 16.48 -29.97
CA ARG A 202 11.88 16.94 -30.01
C ARG A 202 11.28 17.15 -28.63
N HIS A 203 11.82 16.45 -27.62
CA HIS A 203 11.29 16.43 -26.25
C HIS A 203 12.40 16.75 -25.22
N PRO A 204 13.01 17.96 -25.28
CA PRO A 204 14.23 18.27 -24.54
C PRO A 204 14.05 18.36 -23.02
N ARG A 205 12.82 18.57 -22.54
CA ARG A 205 12.50 18.76 -21.11
C ARG A 205 12.00 17.50 -20.41
N VAL A 206 11.89 16.37 -21.12
CA VAL A 206 11.37 15.13 -20.54
C VAL A 206 12.34 14.65 -19.46
N HIS A 207 11.83 14.56 -18.23
CA HIS A 207 12.59 14.06 -17.09
C HIS A 207 11.85 12.95 -16.33
N ARG A 208 10.56 12.72 -16.63
CA ARG A 208 9.76 11.64 -16.04
C ARG A 208 9.15 10.79 -17.14
N LEU A 209 9.58 9.53 -17.20
CA LEU A 209 9.11 8.56 -18.20
C LEU A 209 8.56 7.31 -17.50
N SER A 210 7.30 6.98 -17.79
CA SER A 210 6.63 5.76 -17.33
C SER A 210 6.09 5.00 -18.54
N LEU A 211 6.51 3.75 -18.70
CA LEU A 211 6.14 2.88 -19.80
C LEU A 211 5.61 1.56 -19.25
N HIS A 212 4.40 1.17 -19.64
CA HIS A 212 3.78 -0.09 -19.26
C HIS A 212 3.22 -0.85 -20.47
N ARG A 213 3.75 -2.06 -20.72
CA ARG A 213 3.38 -2.97 -21.83
C ARG A 213 3.70 -2.43 -23.24
N VAL A 214 4.64 -1.51 -23.32
CA VAL A 214 5.03 -0.80 -24.54
C VAL A 214 6.25 -1.49 -25.19
N CYS A 215 6.21 -1.79 -26.48
CA CYS A 215 7.36 -2.21 -27.28
C CYS A 215 8.12 -0.95 -27.71
N CYS A 216 9.38 -0.80 -27.32
CA CYS A 216 9.99 0.53 -27.28
C CYS A 216 11.45 0.54 -27.78
N PRO A 217 11.74 1.06 -28.98
CA PRO A 217 13.06 1.60 -29.28
C PRO A 217 13.10 3.07 -28.85
N VAL A 218 13.16 3.33 -27.55
CA VAL A 218 13.40 4.71 -27.05
C VAL A 218 14.84 5.08 -27.38
N GLU A 219 15.07 6.30 -27.87
CA GLU A 219 16.44 6.79 -28.06
C GLU A 219 17.18 6.81 -26.72
N LEU A 220 18.29 6.06 -26.60
CA LEU A 220 19.06 5.91 -25.36
C LEU A 220 19.50 7.26 -24.77
N GLN A 221 19.69 8.28 -25.61
CA GLN A 221 20.03 9.64 -25.18
C GLN A 221 18.93 10.29 -24.32
N LEU A 222 17.67 9.92 -24.51
CA LEU A 222 16.56 10.41 -23.68
C LEU A 222 16.70 9.92 -22.25
N LEU A 223 17.12 8.66 -22.05
CA LEU A 223 17.28 8.05 -20.74
C LEU A 223 18.34 8.78 -19.90
N SER A 224 19.40 9.31 -20.53
CA SER A 224 20.50 10.01 -19.84
C SER A 224 20.09 11.28 -19.08
N HIS A 225 18.94 11.89 -19.42
CA HIS A 225 18.45 13.13 -18.80
C HIS A 225 17.31 12.91 -17.80
N LEU A 226 16.85 11.67 -17.63
CA LEU A 226 15.71 11.37 -16.76
C LEU A 226 16.05 11.50 -15.28
N ARG A 227 15.05 11.94 -14.51
CA ARG A 227 14.99 11.88 -13.05
C ARG A 227 14.13 10.73 -12.55
N PHE A 228 13.10 10.38 -13.30
CA PHE A 228 12.21 9.27 -12.98
C PHE A 228 12.07 8.36 -14.20
N LEU A 229 12.33 7.07 -14.00
CA LEU A 229 12.13 6.02 -14.99
C LEU A 229 11.34 4.88 -14.38
N LYS A 230 10.15 4.62 -14.93
CA LYS A 230 9.34 3.44 -14.64
C LYS A 230 9.14 2.63 -15.91
N ILE A 231 9.53 1.36 -15.90
CA ILE A 231 9.31 0.44 -17.01
C ILE A 231 8.64 -0.81 -16.48
N SER A 232 7.51 -1.21 -17.07
CA SER A 232 6.76 -2.38 -16.62
C SER A 232 6.27 -3.25 -17.78
N SER A 233 6.64 -4.53 -17.78
CA SER A 233 6.19 -5.53 -18.78
C SER A 233 6.46 -5.12 -20.24
N CYS A 234 7.51 -4.34 -20.48
CA CYS A 234 7.98 -4.01 -21.83
C CYS A 234 8.88 -5.13 -22.36
N ARG A 235 8.78 -5.47 -23.64
CA ARG A 235 9.55 -6.57 -24.27
C ARG A 235 10.35 -6.05 -25.47
N GLN A 236 11.49 -6.70 -25.72
CA GLN A 236 12.37 -6.47 -26.88
C GLN A 236 12.78 -5.01 -27.08
N ALA A 237 12.82 -4.24 -25.99
CA ALA A 237 13.01 -2.79 -26.07
C ALA A 237 14.49 -2.39 -26.23
N PHE A 238 15.39 -3.10 -25.53
CA PHE A 238 16.80 -2.74 -25.46
C PHE A 238 17.69 -3.99 -25.45
N GLN A 239 18.91 -3.86 -25.98
CA GLN A 239 19.98 -4.79 -25.62
C GLN A 239 20.37 -4.55 -24.17
N VAL A 240 20.77 -5.60 -23.45
CA VAL A 240 21.22 -5.51 -22.05
C VAL A 240 22.33 -4.46 -21.90
N ASP A 241 23.36 -4.51 -22.75
CA ASP A 241 24.50 -3.58 -22.69
C ASP A 241 24.10 -2.14 -22.95
N GLU A 242 23.20 -1.90 -23.92
CA GLU A 242 22.71 -0.56 -24.27
C GLU A 242 21.88 0.07 -23.15
N PHE A 243 20.99 -0.71 -22.53
CA PHE A 243 20.22 -0.28 -21.37
C PHE A 243 21.14 0.02 -20.18
N LEU A 244 22.07 -0.90 -19.96
CA LEU A 244 23.35 -0.71 -19.32
C LEU A 244 23.92 0.72 -19.43
N ASP A 245 24.28 1.10 -20.67
CA ASP A 245 25.04 2.32 -21.01
C ASP A 245 24.19 3.57 -20.82
N ALA A 246 22.90 3.45 -21.11
CA ALA A 246 21.93 4.48 -20.81
C ALA A 246 21.87 4.77 -19.31
N LEU A 247 21.72 3.76 -18.45
CA LEU A 247 21.71 3.93 -17.00
C LEU A 247 23.02 4.54 -16.48
N ALA A 248 24.16 4.09 -17.00
CA ALA A 248 25.47 4.67 -16.67
C ALA A 248 25.57 6.16 -17.02
N SER A 249 24.85 6.60 -18.06
CA SER A 249 24.79 7.99 -18.49
C SER A 249 23.74 8.82 -17.74
N SER A 250 22.78 8.17 -17.07
CA SER A 250 21.68 8.79 -16.33
C SER A 250 22.11 9.34 -14.96
N THR A 251 22.98 10.34 -14.98
CA THR A 251 23.56 10.94 -13.75
C THR A 251 22.55 11.65 -12.86
N ARG A 252 21.35 11.99 -13.35
CA ARG A 252 20.32 12.73 -12.59
C ARG A 252 19.16 11.86 -12.11
N LEU A 253 19.27 10.54 -12.25
CA LEU A 253 18.18 9.62 -11.92
C LEU A 253 17.94 9.59 -10.41
N GLU A 254 16.72 9.94 -10.00
CA GLU A 254 16.23 9.98 -8.62
C GLU A 254 15.37 8.75 -8.31
N GLU A 255 14.58 8.26 -9.27
CA GLU A 255 13.71 7.10 -9.10
C GLU A 255 13.83 6.13 -10.28
N LEU A 256 14.12 4.85 -9.99
CA LEU A 256 14.19 3.76 -10.95
C LEU A 256 13.27 2.62 -10.53
N LEU A 257 12.20 2.39 -11.31
CA LEU A 257 11.18 1.39 -11.00
C LEU A 257 11.02 0.40 -12.17
N LEU A 258 11.46 -0.84 -11.98
CA LEU A 258 11.44 -1.90 -12.99
C LEU A 258 10.50 -3.03 -12.56
N PHE A 259 9.54 -3.39 -13.40
CA PHE A 259 8.55 -4.43 -13.07
C PHE A 259 8.36 -5.41 -14.22
N ASN A 260 8.75 -6.66 -14.07
CA ASN A 260 8.62 -7.69 -15.10
C ASN A 260 9.19 -7.25 -16.46
N PHE A 261 10.32 -6.54 -16.43
CA PHE A 261 10.97 -5.90 -17.56
C PHE A 261 12.31 -6.55 -17.89
N LEU A 262 13.10 -6.95 -16.88
CA LEU A 262 14.47 -7.44 -17.10
C LEU A 262 14.51 -8.68 -18.01
N ARG A 263 13.54 -9.59 -17.87
CA ARG A 263 13.38 -10.76 -18.75
C ARG A 263 13.06 -10.39 -20.20
N GLY A 264 12.51 -9.20 -20.42
CA GLY A 264 12.13 -8.68 -21.73
C GLY A 264 13.29 -8.05 -22.51
N LEU A 265 14.47 -7.87 -21.89
CA LEU A 265 15.66 -7.34 -22.55
C LEU A 265 16.23 -8.36 -23.56
N ILE A 266 16.87 -7.85 -24.61
CA ILE A 266 17.55 -8.69 -25.61
C ILE A 266 18.98 -8.94 -25.15
N GLY A 267 19.38 -10.21 -25.14
CA GLY A 267 20.68 -10.65 -24.63
C GLY A 267 20.60 -11.25 -23.23
N GLU A 268 21.75 -11.62 -22.68
CA GLU A 268 21.86 -12.25 -21.36
C GLU A 268 22.62 -11.32 -20.42
N PHE A 269 22.12 -11.21 -19.18
CA PHE A 269 22.94 -10.65 -18.11
C PHE A 269 24.12 -11.57 -17.84
N ARG A 270 25.31 -11.00 -17.81
CA ARG A 270 26.53 -11.73 -17.45
C ARG A 270 27.09 -11.15 -16.16
N PRO A 271 27.45 -12.00 -15.18
CA PRO A 271 28.06 -11.51 -13.96
C PRO A 271 29.34 -10.73 -14.28
N PRO A 272 29.61 -9.63 -13.55
CA PRO A 272 30.81 -8.82 -13.77
C PRO A 272 32.07 -9.69 -13.55
N SER A 273 32.72 -10.08 -14.65
CA SER A 273 33.97 -10.84 -14.64
C SER A 273 35.16 -9.89 -14.75
N PRO A 274 36.31 -10.18 -14.10
CA PRO A 274 37.48 -9.29 -14.11
C PRO A 274 38.06 -9.05 -15.52
N SER A 275 37.80 -9.95 -16.47
CA SER A 275 38.22 -9.87 -17.87
C SER A 275 37.30 -9.04 -18.77
N THR A 276 36.05 -8.78 -18.36
CA THR A 276 35.05 -8.05 -19.16
C THR A 276 34.41 -6.90 -18.38
N SER A 277 35.02 -6.49 -17.26
CA SER A 277 34.43 -5.61 -16.24
C SER A 277 34.09 -4.23 -16.81
N ARG A 278 32.80 -4.09 -17.14
CA ARG A 278 32.14 -2.82 -17.17
C ARG A 278 32.21 -2.20 -15.78
N ARG A 279 32.55 -0.91 -15.70
CA ARG A 279 32.59 -0.20 -14.41
C ARG A 279 31.20 -0.27 -13.76
N PRO A 280 31.10 -0.52 -12.44
CA PRO A 280 29.83 -0.45 -11.74
C PRO A 280 29.14 0.90 -11.96
N ILE A 281 27.84 0.86 -12.18
CA ILE A 281 27.01 2.00 -12.53
C ILE A 281 26.67 2.74 -11.25
N THR A 282 27.24 3.94 -11.09
CA THR A 282 27.00 4.76 -9.90
C THR A 282 25.79 5.67 -10.14
N LEU A 283 24.70 5.42 -9.43
CA LEU A 283 23.48 6.23 -9.51
C LEU A 283 23.45 7.27 -8.37
N ALA A 284 24.30 8.29 -8.46
CA ALA A 284 24.64 9.18 -7.34
C ALA A 284 23.45 9.95 -6.71
N HIS A 285 22.38 10.18 -7.46
CA HIS A 285 21.19 10.92 -7.01
C HIS A 285 19.98 10.02 -6.72
N LEU A 286 20.15 8.69 -6.74
CA LEU A 286 19.04 7.76 -6.59
C LEU A 286 18.48 7.80 -5.17
N ILE A 287 17.19 8.09 -5.08
CA ILE A 287 16.40 8.13 -3.84
C ILE A 287 15.56 6.86 -3.71
N HIS A 288 15.10 6.30 -4.83
CA HIS A 288 14.22 5.14 -4.82
C HIS A 288 14.57 4.15 -5.94
N LEU A 289 14.90 2.92 -5.57
CA LEU A 289 15.05 1.78 -6.46
C LEU A 289 13.95 0.77 -6.15
N ARG A 290 13.17 0.39 -7.14
CA ARG A 290 12.25 -0.75 -7.03
C ARG A 290 12.43 -1.69 -8.20
N ILE A 291 12.63 -2.97 -7.93
CA ILE A 291 12.73 -4.02 -8.93
C ILE A 291 11.79 -5.14 -8.52
N ALA A 292 10.86 -5.52 -9.40
CA ALA A 292 9.97 -6.66 -9.18
C ALA A 292 10.00 -7.56 -10.41
N GLU A 293 10.46 -8.80 -10.27
CA GLU A 293 10.60 -9.74 -11.38
C GLU A 293 10.19 -11.16 -10.99
N ASN A 294 9.79 -11.95 -11.99
CA ASN A 294 9.46 -13.37 -11.80
C ASN A 294 10.70 -14.30 -11.76
N ASP A 295 11.92 -13.76 -11.90
CA ASP A 295 13.15 -14.55 -11.82
C ASP A 295 14.12 -13.83 -10.88
N VAL A 296 14.30 -14.38 -9.69
CA VAL A 296 15.14 -13.83 -8.62
C VAL A 296 16.60 -13.65 -9.09
N ARG A 297 17.10 -14.58 -9.91
CA ARG A 297 18.48 -14.52 -10.43
C ARG A 297 18.68 -13.35 -11.38
N LEU A 298 17.66 -12.98 -12.16
CA LEU A 298 17.72 -11.78 -13.01
C LEU A 298 17.85 -10.51 -12.16
N VAL A 299 17.15 -10.43 -11.02
CA VAL A 299 17.27 -9.32 -10.08
C VAL A 299 18.70 -9.23 -9.58
N SER A 300 19.25 -10.32 -9.02
CA SER A 300 20.63 -10.39 -8.52
C SER A 300 21.67 -9.97 -9.55
N MET A 301 21.58 -10.52 -10.76
CA MET A 301 22.51 -10.21 -11.84
C MET A 301 22.44 -8.73 -12.23
N PHE A 302 21.24 -8.15 -12.34
CA PHE A 302 21.10 -6.73 -12.65
C PHE A 302 21.66 -5.84 -11.53
N VAL A 303 21.31 -6.09 -10.27
CA VAL A 303 21.78 -5.27 -9.14
C VAL A 303 23.29 -5.38 -8.93
N SER A 304 23.94 -6.47 -9.39
CA SER A 304 25.40 -6.61 -9.37
C SER A 304 26.15 -5.58 -10.23
N HIS A 305 25.44 -4.93 -11.16
CA HIS A 305 26.00 -3.84 -11.97
C HIS A 305 25.82 -2.45 -11.34
N LEU A 306 25.08 -2.33 -10.23
CA LEU A 306 24.72 -1.05 -9.63
C LEU A 306 25.52 -0.75 -8.36
N CYS A 307 25.90 0.53 -8.21
CA CYS A 307 26.36 1.10 -6.95
C CYS A 307 25.39 2.21 -6.53
N LEU A 308 24.77 2.07 -5.36
CA LEU A 308 23.79 3.03 -4.87
C LEU A 308 24.43 4.02 -3.88
N PRO A 309 23.82 5.20 -3.69
CA PRO A 309 24.28 6.17 -2.69
C PRO A 309 24.02 5.65 -1.26
N ALA A 310 24.36 6.45 -0.25
CA ALA A 310 24.20 6.04 1.15
C ALA A 310 22.74 5.91 1.61
N ASN A 311 21.83 6.71 1.05
CA ASN A 311 20.46 6.86 1.57
C ASN A 311 19.30 6.50 0.60
N PRO A 312 19.40 5.46 -0.26
CA PRO A 312 18.27 5.07 -1.10
C PRO A 312 17.24 4.27 -0.31
N LYS A 313 15.98 4.38 -0.73
CA LYS A 313 14.95 3.37 -0.51
C LYS A 313 15.10 2.28 -1.56
N VAL A 314 15.33 1.04 -1.16
CA VAL A 314 15.52 -0.11 -2.06
C VAL A 314 14.42 -1.14 -1.80
N GLU A 315 13.67 -1.49 -2.84
CA GLU A 315 12.62 -2.51 -2.81
C GLU A 315 12.92 -3.57 -3.88
N LEU A 316 13.33 -4.77 -3.48
CA LEU A 316 13.56 -5.90 -4.38
C LEU A 316 12.49 -6.96 -4.16
N GLN A 317 11.80 -7.33 -5.23
CA GLN A 317 10.70 -8.28 -5.21
C GLN A 317 10.94 -9.41 -6.22
N GLY A 318 10.83 -10.65 -5.75
CA GLY A 318 10.84 -11.86 -6.57
C GLY A 318 9.47 -12.56 -6.54
N TYR A 319 9.04 -13.11 -7.67
CA TYR A 319 7.93 -14.06 -7.71
C TYR A 319 8.47 -15.45 -8.07
N THR A 320 8.13 -16.45 -7.27
CA THR A 320 8.53 -17.84 -7.54
C THR A 320 7.29 -18.69 -7.79
N ALA A 321 7.34 -19.50 -8.85
CA ALA A 321 6.27 -20.45 -9.15
C ALA A 321 6.55 -21.76 -8.41
N PHE A 322 5.51 -22.33 -7.77
CA PHE A 322 5.60 -23.61 -7.07
C PHE A 322 5.56 -24.79 -8.06
N GLU A 323 6.46 -24.83 -9.03
CA GLU A 323 6.57 -25.96 -9.95
C GLU A 323 7.50 -27.04 -9.38
N GLY A 324 6.91 -27.99 -8.65
CA GLY A 324 7.48 -29.34 -8.51
C GLY A 324 8.83 -29.45 -7.79
N GLY A 325 8.88 -29.03 -6.52
CA GLY A 325 10.02 -29.24 -5.62
C GLY A 325 10.87 -27.98 -5.47
N PHE A 326 11.24 -27.67 -4.22
CA PHE A 326 12.06 -26.55 -3.78
C PHE A 326 13.04 -26.02 -4.85
N LEU A 327 12.63 -25.00 -5.61
CA LEU A 327 13.60 -24.05 -6.13
C LEU A 327 14.04 -23.24 -4.91
N GLY A 328 15.24 -23.56 -4.42
CA GLY A 328 15.88 -22.96 -3.24
C GLY A 328 16.29 -21.51 -3.43
N ASP A 329 15.44 -20.70 -4.05
CA ASP A 329 15.61 -19.26 -4.12
C ASP A 329 15.22 -18.65 -2.76
N THR A 330 16.14 -17.88 -2.21
CA THR A 330 16.09 -17.27 -0.88
C THR A 330 16.03 -15.74 -0.98
N LEU A 331 15.74 -15.02 0.12
CA LEU A 331 15.79 -13.53 0.06
C LEU A 331 17.20 -13.04 -0.27
N SER A 332 18.20 -13.80 0.18
CA SER A 332 19.61 -13.54 -0.06
C SER A 332 19.96 -13.58 -1.56
N ASP A 333 19.21 -14.37 -2.34
CA ASP A 333 19.39 -14.48 -3.80
C ASP A 333 18.84 -13.27 -4.56
N LEU A 334 18.06 -12.36 -3.95
CA LEU A 334 17.70 -11.08 -4.59
C LEU A 334 18.87 -10.08 -4.60
N LEU A 335 19.83 -10.26 -3.69
CA LEU A 335 20.99 -9.39 -3.55
C LEU A 335 22.11 -9.82 -4.50
N PRO A 336 23.05 -8.90 -4.82
CA PRO A 336 24.25 -9.30 -5.55
C PRO A 336 25.12 -10.23 -4.67
N PRO A 337 26.11 -10.92 -5.27
CA PRO A 337 27.06 -11.74 -4.51
C PRO A 337 27.68 -10.96 -3.36
N THR A 338 27.96 -11.61 -2.23
CA THR A 338 28.37 -10.97 -0.96
C THR A 338 29.48 -9.93 -1.11
N ALA A 339 30.46 -10.18 -1.98
CA ALA A 339 31.56 -9.25 -2.28
C ALA A 339 31.12 -7.87 -2.84
N HIS A 340 29.92 -7.78 -3.44
CA HIS A 340 29.38 -6.57 -4.06
C HIS A 340 28.26 -5.92 -3.23
N ARG A 341 27.76 -6.58 -2.17
CA ARG A 341 26.63 -6.09 -1.37
C ARG A 341 26.89 -4.73 -0.74
N ALA A 342 28.10 -4.48 -0.22
CA ALA A 342 28.46 -3.20 0.39
C ALA A 342 28.50 -2.04 -0.63
N ALA A 343 28.86 -2.33 -1.89
CA ALA A 343 28.87 -1.33 -2.95
C ALA A 343 27.45 -1.05 -3.49
N PHE A 344 26.63 -2.10 -3.58
CA PHE A 344 25.24 -1.98 -3.99
C PHE A 344 24.39 -1.29 -2.92
N ALA A 345 24.37 -1.78 -1.69
CA ALA A 345 23.57 -1.25 -0.59
C ALA A 345 24.46 -1.00 0.65
N PRO A 346 25.05 0.20 0.79
CA PRO A 346 25.91 0.54 1.93
C PRO A 346 25.24 0.31 3.30
N LEU A 347 23.91 0.42 3.35
CA LEU A 347 23.08 0.12 4.51
C LEU A 347 23.35 -1.28 5.12
N LEU A 348 23.62 -2.29 4.29
CA LEU A 348 23.87 -3.67 4.74
C LEU A 348 25.17 -3.81 5.54
N SER A 349 26.09 -2.86 5.41
CA SER A 349 27.34 -2.81 6.18
C SER A 349 27.35 -1.65 7.19
N SER A 350 26.20 -1.00 7.40
CA SER A 350 26.11 0.17 8.26
C SER A 350 26.01 -0.21 9.73
N SER A 351 26.77 0.49 10.57
CA SER A 351 26.67 0.37 12.03
C SER A 351 25.43 1.04 12.61
N THR A 352 24.67 1.79 11.80
CA THR A 352 23.43 2.48 12.20
C THR A 352 22.17 1.65 11.97
N LEU A 353 22.28 0.51 11.28
CA LEU A 353 21.14 -0.36 11.07
C LEU A 353 20.79 -1.08 12.38
N THR A 354 19.75 -0.60 13.05
CA THR A 354 19.32 -1.12 14.35
C THR A 354 17.98 -1.84 14.29
N ASP A 355 17.17 -1.59 13.26
CA ASP A 355 15.77 -1.99 13.19
C ASP A 355 15.51 -2.89 11.97
N VAL A 356 15.01 -4.09 12.23
CA VAL A 356 14.66 -5.06 11.19
C VAL A 356 13.33 -5.73 11.52
N SER A 357 12.52 -5.94 10.49
CA SER A 357 11.36 -6.81 10.55
C SER A 357 11.49 -7.96 9.55
N LEU A 358 11.24 -9.17 10.03
CA LEU A 358 11.12 -10.40 9.26
C LEU A 358 9.64 -10.83 9.28
N SER A 359 9.01 -10.85 8.11
CA SER A 359 7.62 -11.28 7.96
C SER A 359 7.58 -12.58 7.16
N ILE A 360 6.99 -13.60 7.76
CA ILE A 360 6.84 -14.94 7.19
C ILE A 360 5.36 -15.22 7.15
N LEU A 361 4.73 -15.14 6.00
CA LEU A 361 3.30 -15.39 5.80
C LEU A 361 3.14 -16.51 4.79
N PHE A 362 1.96 -17.15 4.79
CA PHE A 362 1.64 -18.28 3.91
C PHE A 362 2.14 -18.12 2.46
N SER A 363 1.94 -16.97 1.82
CA SER A 363 2.37 -16.73 0.43
C SER A 363 3.47 -15.68 0.26
N CYS A 364 4.01 -15.16 1.36
CA CYS A 364 4.85 -13.96 1.35
C CYS A 364 5.98 -14.07 2.37
N PHE A 365 7.18 -13.73 1.94
CA PHE A 365 8.35 -13.74 2.80
C PHE A 365 9.13 -12.45 2.59
N GLN A 366 9.36 -11.71 3.67
CA GLN A 366 9.87 -10.35 3.58
C GLN A 366 10.88 -10.05 4.70
N ILE A 367 11.99 -9.41 4.33
CA ILE A 367 12.89 -8.72 5.26
C ILE A 367 12.84 -7.24 4.94
N GLU A 368 12.57 -6.43 5.96
CA GLU A 368 12.62 -4.97 5.87
C GLU A 368 13.59 -4.45 6.92
N ALA A 369 14.61 -3.72 6.47
CA ALA A 369 15.64 -3.16 7.32
C ALA A 369 15.64 -1.63 7.14
N HIS A 370 15.59 -0.92 8.27
CA HIS A 370 15.46 0.54 8.29
C HIS A 370 16.59 1.19 9.09
N ASP A 371 17.24 2.17 8.50
CA ASP A 371 18.11 3.09 9.22
C ASP A 371 17.36 4.39 9.51
N VAL A 372 16.84 4.48 10.74
CA VAL A 372 16.09 5.64 11.23
C VAL A 372 16.94 6.91 11.23
N VAL A 373 18.27 6.79 11.37
CA VAL A 373 19.18 7.95 11.47
C VAL A 373 19.32 8.65 10.12
N HIS A 374 19.46 7.88 9.05
CA HIS A 374 19.70 8.41 7.71
C HIS A 374 18.46 8.36 6.79
N GLY A 375 17.37 7.73 7.23
CA GLY A 375 16.14 7.58 6.46
C GLY A 375 16.27 6.62 5.28
N SER A 376 17.24 5.70 5.31
CA SER A 376 17.46 4.70 4.28
C SER A 376 16.78 3.38 4.66
N SER A 377 16.31 2.64 3.66
CA SER A 377 15.62 1.38 3.92
C SER A 377 15.85 0.39 2.78
N ILE A 378 15.94 -0.89 3.13
CA ILE A 378 15.96 -1.98 2.18
C ILE A 378 14.84 -2.97 2.53
N SER A 379 14.01 -3.25 1.53
CA SER A 379 12.94 -4.24 1.60
C SER A 379 13.21 -5.32 0.56
N LEU A 380 13.33 -6.56 1.01
CA LEU A 380 13.44 -7.75 0.18
C LEU A 380 12.16 -8.55 0.35
N HIS A 381 11.50 -8.89 -0.75
CA HIS A 381 10.20 -9.53 -0.73
C HIS A 381 10.15 -10.68 -1.74
N MET A 382 9.69 -11.85 -1.30
CA MET A 382 9.38 -12.98 -2.17
C MET A 382 7.91 -13.35 -2.04
N GLU A 383 7.26 -13.55 -3.18
CA GLU A 383 5.88 -14.00 -3.26
C GLU A 383 5.81 -15.33 -3.99
N TYR A 384 5.14 -16.30 -3.37
CA TYR A 384 4.99 -17.64 -3.93
C TYR A 384 3.63 -17.76 -4.61
N THR A 385 3.65 -18.04 -5.92
CA THR A 385 2.42 -18.22 -6.71
C THR A 385 2.15 -19.70 -6.97
N GLY A 386 1.08 -20.25 -6.39
CA GLY A 386 0.51 -21.57 -6.72
C GLY A 386 0.65 -22.64 -5.63
N GLY A 387 -0.43 -23.38 -5.38
CA GLY A 387 -0.49 -24.59 -4.54
C GLY A 387 -0.92 -24.37 -3.08
N GLU A 388 -1.85 -25.18 -2.58
CA GLU A 388 -2.01 -25.39 -1.13
C GLU A 388 -0.67 -25.91 -0.61
N LEU A 389 -0.09 -25.20 0.36
CA LEU A 389 1.19 -25.55 0.97
C LEU A 389 1.05 -26.87 1.73
N GLN A 390 1.24 -27.98 1.04
CA GLN A 390 1.47 -29.27 1.69
C GLN A 390 2.89 -29.27 2.25
N ASP A 391 2.97 -29.17 3.57
CA ASP A 391 4.12 -29.47 4.43
C ASP A 391 5.46 -28.79 4.11
N GLY A 392 5.80 -27.78 4.90
CA GLY A 392 7.16 -27.26 4.96
C GLY A 392 7.48 -26.58 6.30
N PRO A 393 7.84 -27.33 7.36
CA PRO A 393 8.20 -26.83 8.70
C PRO A 393 9.55 -26.06 8.76
N MET A 394 9.96 -25.40 7.67
CA MET A 394 11.29 -24.79 7.52
C MET A 394 11.28 -23.29 7.22
N ARG A 395 10.14 -22.59 7.29
CA ARG A 395 10.07 -21.17 6.89
C ARG A 395 10.85 -20.25 7.83
N LEU A 396 10.78 -20.48 9.15
CA LEU A 396 11.57 -19.69 10.10
C LEU A 396 13.08 -19.96 9.96
N ASN A 397 13.49 -21.22 9.79
CA ASN A 397 14.91 -21.54 9.62
C ASN A 397 15.50 -20.82 8.40
N GLN A 398 14.78 -20.83 7.28
CA GLN A 398 15.17 -20.08 6.10
C GLN A 398 15.23 -18.56 6.38
N GLY A 399 14.26 -18.02 7.12
CA GLY A 399 14.23 -16.59 7.47
C GLY A 399 15.35 -16.15 8.36
N VAL A 400 15.70 -16.97 9.36
CA VAL A 400 16.87 -16.72 10.18
C VAL A 400 18.14 -16.85 9.34
N SER A 401 18.26 -17.87 8.50
CA SER A 401 19.43 -18.07 7.63
C SER A 401 19.63 -16.87 6.69
N ASP A 402 18.56 -16.37 6.07
CA ASP A 402 18.59 -15.18 5.23
C ASP A 402 18.93 -13.92 6.02
N LEU A 403 18.33 -13.74 7.19
CA LEU A 403 18.62 -12.61 8.07
C LEU A 403 20.11 -12.59 8.46
N VAL A 404 20.69 -13.75 8.77
CA VAL A 404 22.11 -13.89 9.13
C VAL A 404 23.03 -13.68 7.93
N ASP A 405 22.70 -14.22 6.75
CA ASP A 405 23.49 -14.01 5.54
C ASP A 405 23.49 -12.54 5.09
N ILE A 406 22.35 -11.86 5.23
CA ILE A 406 22.16 -10.48 4.78
C ILE A 406 22.71 -9.48 5.80
N LEU A 407 22.44 -9.69 7.10
CA LEU A 407 22.66 -8.71 8.16
C LEU A 407 23.57 -9.19 9.29
N GLY A 408 24.24 -10.34 9.19
CA GLY A 408 25.05 -10.90 10.28
C GLY A 408 26.21 -10.02 10.77
N ALA A 409 26.61 -9.01 10.00
CA ALA A 409 27.62 -8.02 10.42
C ALA A 409 27.01 -6.76 11.08
N ALA A 410 25.70 -6.57 11.03
CA ALA A 410 25.01 -5.38 11.53
C ALA A 410 24.73 -5.49 13.04
N PRO A 411 24.88 -4.40 13.81
CA PRO A 411 24.61 -4.39 15.26
C PRO A 411 23.11 -4.26 15.54
N LEU A 412 22.33 -5.27 15.17
CA LEU A 412 20.87 -5.26 15.32
C LEU A 412 20.48 -5.09 16.80
N ARG A 413 19.56 -4.14 17.06
CA ARG A 413 19.03 -3.84 18.39
C ARG A 413 17.55 -4.17 18.52
N ARG A 414 16.78 -4.02 17.45
CA ARG A 414 15.34 -4.26 17.42
C ARG A 414 15.00 -5.19 16.27
N LEU A 415 14.40 -6.33 16.62
CA LEU A 415 13.95 -7.33 15.65
C LEU A 415 12.45 -7.60 15.88
N SER A 416 11.68 -7.54 14.81
CA SER A 416 10.30 -8.02 14.79
C SER A 416 10.20 -9.24 13.89
N VAL A 417 9.64 -10.34 14.37
CA VAL A 417 9.37 -11.54 13.57
C VAL A 417 7.87 -11.80 13.59
N THR A 418 7.23 -11.87 12.43
CA THR A 418 5.78 -12.14 12.32
C THR A 418 5.50 -13.35 11.47
N GLY A 419 4.42 -14.06 11.82
CA GLY A 419 3.95 -15.27 11.17
C GLY A 419 4.84 -16.48 11.40
N ILE A 420 5.23 -16.65 12.66
CA ILE A 420 5.95 -17.83 13.13
C ILE A 420 5.01 -19.05 13.04
N GLU A 421 5.49 -20.11 12.41
CA GLU A 421 4.77 -21.39 12.22
C GLU A 421 4.83 -22.29 13.47
N GLU A 422 4.15 -23.44 13.40
CA GLU A 422 4.13 -24.43 14.45
C GLU A 422 5.52 -25.04 14.74
N ARG A 423 6.02 -24.80 15.96
CA ARG A 423 7.18 -25.47 16.58
C ARG A 423 8.52 -25.31 15.87
N PRO A 424 9.04 -24.07 15.73
CA PRO A 424 10.43 -23.89 15.31
C PRO A 424 11.39 -24.63 16.25
N PRO A 425 12.40 -25.35 15.73
CA PRO A 425 13.33 -26.11 16.56
C PRO A 425 14.30 -25.17 17.31
N VAL A 426 14.85 -25.67 18.43
CA VAL A 426 15.65 -24.86 19.38
C VAL A 426 16.93 -24.30 18.73
N ASP A 427 17.52 -25.04 17.80
CA ASP A 427 18.73 -24.67 17.06
C ASP A 427 18.53 -23.43 16.18
N VAL A 428 17.33 -23.23 15.61
CA VAL A 428 17.01 -22.03 14.80
C VAL A 428 17.03 -20.77 15.67
N TRP A 429 16.44 -20.84 16.87
CA TRP A 429 16.47 -19.73 17.83
C TRP A 429 17.88 -19.49 18.40
N ASP A 430 18.61 -20.57 18.74
CA ASP A 430 20.00 -20.45 19.21
C ASP A 430 20.88 -19.81 18.12
N HIS A 431 20.70 -20.18 16.85
CA HIS A 431 21.39 -19.56 15.73
C HIS A 431 21.09 -18.06 15.59
N LEU A 432 19.82 -17.65 15.72
CA LEU A 432 19.41 -16.25 15.70
C LEU A 432 20.08 -15.46 16.83
N PHE A 433 20.01 -15.95 18.08
CA PHE A 433 20.55 -15.21 19.22
C PHE A 433 22.07 -15.14 19.23
N ARG A 434 22.77 -16.19 18.76
CA ARG A 434 24.22 -16.16 18.60
C ARG A 434 24.66 -15.19 17.52
N SER A 435 23.87 -15.05 16.46
CA SER A 435 24.17 -14.15 15.35
C SER A 435 23.91 -12.68 15.70
N PHE A 436 22.96 -12.39 16.60
CA PHE A 436 22.60 -11.03 17.00
C PHE A 436 22.68 -10.81 18.53
N PRO A 437 23.88 -10.82 19.11
CA PRO A 437 24.07 -10.68 20.56
C PRO A 437 23.72 -9.28 21.10
N THR A 438 23.67 -8.26 20.25
CA THR A 438 23.37 -6.87 20.62
C THR A 438 21.88 -6.54 20.74
N LEU A 439 21.01 -7.53 20.56
CA LEU A 439 19.56 -7.32 20.54
C LEU A 439 19.05 -6.78 21.88
N GLU A 440 18.31 -5.68 21.84
CA GLU A 440 17.71 -4.98 22.99
C GLU A 440 16.20 -5.22 23.05
N SER A 441 15.52 -5.31 21.89
CA SER A 441 14.08 -5.52 21.77
C SER A 441 13.76 -6.61 20.76
N LEU A 442 12.89 -7.54 21.14
CA LEU A 442 12.36 -8.59 20.28
C LEU A 442 10.83 -8.59 20.33
N SER A 443 10.18 -8.50 19.16
CA SER A 443 8.73 -8.67 19.02
C SER A 443 8.46 -9.90 18.16
N LEU A 444 7.69 -10.85 18.66
CA LEU A 444 7.31 -12.07 17.97
C LEU A 444 5.79 -12.09 17.81
N SER A 445 5.30 -12.46 16.62
CA SER A 445 3.87 -12.67 16.37
C SER A 445 3.67 -14.01 15.69
N ALA A 446 2.86 -14.89 16.29
CA ALA A 446 2.41 -16.12 15.63
C ALA A 446 1.29 -15.80 14.63
N GLU A 447 1.20 -16.57 13.54
CA GLU A 447 0.05 -16.51 12.61
C GLU A 447 -1.13 -17.34 13.15
N GLU A 448 -0.81 -18.44 13.85
CA GLU A 448 -1.80 -19.39 14.35
C GLU A 448 -1.74 -19.56 15.87
N PRO A 449 -2.89 -19.78 16.54
CA PRO A 449 -3.00 -19.88 18.01
C PRO A 449 -2.39 -21.17 18.60
N GLN A 450 -1.65 -21.97 17.82
CA GLN A 450 -1.03 -23.23 18.26
C GLN A 450 0.51 -23.18 18.29
N CYS A 451 1.12 -22.02 18.07
CA CYS A 451 2.57 -21.87 18.08
C CYS A 451 3.17 -22.18 19.47
N ASP A 452 3.93 -23.28 19.56
CA ASP A 452 4.69 -23.64 20.77
C ASP A 452 5.98 -22.82 20.86
N MET A 453 6.11 -22.06 21.94
CA MET A 453 7.28 -21.22 22.22
C MET A 453 8.24 -21.85 23.22
N LEU A 454 8.07 -23.13 23.59
CA LEU A 454 8.97 -23.81 24.52
C LEU A 454 10.41 -23.79 24.00
N SER A 455 10.60 -24.10 22.71
CA SER A 455 11.91 -24.10 22.07
C SER A 455 12.60 -22.73 22.07
N PHE A 456 11.82 -21.65 21.98
CA PHE A 456 12.32 -20.27 22.08
C PHE A 456 12.90 -19.99 23.46
N TRP A 457 12.17 -20.32 24.53
CA TRP A 457 12.63 -20.08 25.91
C TRP A 457 13.83 -20.94 26.28
N THR A 458 13.86 -22.20 25.83
CA THR A 458 15.01 -23.11 25.99
C THR A 458 16.27 -22.55 25.31
N ALA A 459 16.14 -22.02 24.10
CA ALA A 459 17.24 -21.39 23.37
C ALA A 459 17.73 -20.11 24.06
N LEU A 460 16.81 -19.24 24.49
CA LEU A 460 17.13 -17.99 25.18
C LEU A 460 17.82 -18.22 26.53
N GLY A 461 17.50 -19.33 27.20
CA GLY A 461 18.10 -19.76 28.47
C GLY A 461 19.51 -20.35 28.33
N GLY A 462 19.94 -20.71 27.10
CA GLY A 462 21.30 -21.20 26.83
C GLY A 462 21.56 -22.66 27.21
N SER A 463 20.54 -23.52 27.24
CA SER A 463 20.64 -24.91 27.75
C SER A 463 21.42 -25.88 26.84
N ILE A 464 21.77 -25.51 25.61
CA ILE A 464 22.41 -26.41 24.65
C ILE A 464 23.94 -26.36 24.75
N GLY A 465 24.52 -27.34 25.45
CA GLY A 465 25.83 -27.92 25.10
C GLY A 465 27.13 -27.26 25.58
N ASP A 466 27.09 -26.19 26.38
CA ASP A 466 28.31 -25.58 26.96
C ASP A 466 28.87 -26.34 28.19
N ASP A 467 28.48 -27.60 28.38
CA ASP A 467 28.92 -28.48 29.49
C ASP A 467 30.36 -29.04 29.30
N ASN A 468 31.05 -28.64 28.24
CA ASN A 468 32.47 -28.99 28.04
C ASN A 468 33.39 -27.99 28.76
N GLY A 469 33.35 -28.00 30.09
CA GLY A 469 34.48 -27.62 30.95
C GLY A 469 34.95 -26.17 30.91
N ALA A 470 34.10 -25.20 30.59
CA ALA A 470 34.43 -23.78 30.70
C ALA A 470 34.04 -23.19 32.08
N ASP A 471 34.91 -22.31 32.57
CA ASP A 471 34.91 -21.63 33.87
C ASP A 471 33.53 -21.01 34.25
N PRO A 472 32.96 -21.31 35.43
CA PRO A 472 31.66 -20.80 35.88
C PRO A 472 31.60 -19.27 36.06
N ASP A 473 32.74 -18.58 36.05
CA ASP A 473 32.83 -17.11 36.11
C ASP A 473 32.85 -16.43 34.73
N SER A 474 32.77 -17.19 33.61
CA SER A 474 32.69 -16.56 32.30
C SER A 474 31.27 -16.08 32.00
N VAL A 475 31.13 -14.78 31.73
CA VAL A 475 29.91 -14.11 31.21
C VAL A 475 29.48 -14.66 29.83
N ALA A 476 30.15 -15.70 29.31
CA ALA A 476 30.09 -16.19 27.94
C ALA A 476 28.83 -17.04 27.59
N GLY A 477 27.93 -17.29 28.55
CA GLY A 477 26.80 -18.22 28.34
C GLY A 477 25.42 -17.61 28.04
N ILE A 478 25.23 -16.29 28.18
CA ILE A 478 23.89 -15.67 28.02
C ILE A 478 23.65 -15.29 26.56
N ARG A 479 22.53 -15.77 25.99
CA ARG A 479 22.05 -15.35 24.67
C ARG A 479 21.40 -13.97 24.76
N CYS A 480 21.78 -13.06 23.87
CA CYS A 480 21.30 -11.67 23.84
C CYS A 480 21.30 -11.01 25.25
N PRO A 481 22.48 -10.74 25.84
CA PRO A 481 22.61 -10.21 27.20
C PRO A 481 21.95 -8.84 27.39
N ASN A 482 21.78 -8.07 26.30
CA ASN A 482 21.15 -6.74 26.32
C ASN A 482 19.64 -6.77 26.09
N LEU A 483 19.05 -7.94 25.87
CA LEU A 483 17.62 -8.05 25.61
C LEU A 483 16.87 -7.64 26.87
N SER A 484 16.15 -6.51 26.78
CA SER A 484 15.41 -5.88 27.86
C SER A 484 13.90 -5.85 27.58
N ARG A 485 13.50 -5.83 26.30
CA ARG A 485 12.10 -5.79 25.87
C ARG A 485 11.75 -7.03 25.05
N LEU A 486 10.74 -7.78 25.49
CA LEU A 486 10.17 -8.91 24.77
C LEU A 486 8.65 -8.75 24.63
N GLU A 487 8.17 -8.81 23.39
CA GLU A 487 6.74 -8.75 23.06
C GLU A 487 6.35 -10.04 22.35
N LEU A 488 5.42 -10.81 22.92
CA LEU A 488 4.87 -12.02 22.34
C LEU A 488 3.39 -11.77 22.00
N LYS A 489 3.10 -11.78 20.70
CA LYS A 489 1.79 -11.47 20.12
C LYS A 489 1.14 -12.69 19.46
N GLY A 490 -0.19 -12.74 19.48
CA GLY A 490 -0.95 -13.70 18.66
C GLY A 490 -1.60 -14.87 19.40
N GLY A 491 -1.84 -14.77 20.73
CA GLY A 491 -2.62 -15.78 21.45
C GLY A 491 -1.87 -17.10 21.61
N LEU A 492 -0.69 -17.03 22.22
CA LEU A 492 0.13 -18.19 22.48
C LEU A 492 -0.52 -19.08 23.56
N PRO A 493 -0.72 -20.38 23.31
CA PRO A 493 -1.30 -21.28 24.29
C PRO A 493 -0.32 -21.47 25.45
N MET A 494 -0.64 -20.92 26.62
CA MET A 494 0.19 -21.04 27.82
C MET A 494 0.00 -22.42 28.47
N SER A 495 0.85 -23.38 28.10
CA SER A 495 0.94 -24.66 28.81
C SER A 495 1.68 -24.50 30.15
N GLN A 496 1.45 -25.42 31.09
CA GLN A 496 2.19 -25.45 32.35
C GLN A 496 3.70 -25.61 32.12
N GLU A 497 4.09 -26.43 31.15
CA GLU A 497 5.49 -26.66 30.77
C GLU A 497 6.15 -25.39 30.21
N LEU A 498 5.45 -24.68 29.31
CA LEU A 498 5.92 -23.41 28.75
C LEU A 498 6.10 -22.35 29.85
N PHE A 499 5.15 -22.25 30.78
CA PHE A 499 5.23 -21.30 31.89
C PHE A 499 6.42 -21.59 32.81
N LEU A 500 6.68 -22.87 33.12
CA LEU A 500 7.83 -23.27 33.96
C LEU A 500 9.16 -22.98 33.25
N GLU A 501 9.32 -23.35 31.98
CA GLU A 501 10.54 -23.06 31.23
C GLU A 501 10.77 -21.56 31.08
N MET A 502 9.72 -20.77 30.89
CA MET A 502 9.80 -19.30 30.89
C MET A 502 10.33 -18.78 32.23
N LEU A 503 9.77 -19.23 33.36
CA LEU A 503 10.23 -18.82 34.68
C LEU A 503 11.69 -19.21 34.94
N GLU A 504 12.07 -20.44 34.59
CA GLU A 504 13.45 -20.91 34.72
C GLU A 504 14.42 -20.13 33.82
N CYS A 505 14.03 -19.81 32.59
CA CYS A 505 14.79 -18.97 31.68
C CYS A 505 15.00 -17.56 32.28
N LEU A 506 13.94 -16.91 32.76
CA LEU A 506 14.02 -15.58 33.37
C LEU A 506 14.84 -15.57 34.66
N ALA A 507 14.70 -16.59 35.51
CA ALA A 507 15.51 -16.74 36.72
C ALA A 507 17.00 -16.87 36.40
N ARG A 508 17.37 -17.78 35.48
CA ARG A 508 18.76 -17.96 35.02
C ARG A 508 19.35 -16.68 34.44
N ARG A 509 18.55 -15.90 33.69
CA ARG A 509 18.98 -14.61 33.14
C ARG A 509 19.18 -13.56 34.24
N GLY A 510 18.29 -13.49 35.22
CA GLY A 510 18.37 -12.58 36.36
C GLY A 510 19.58 -12.84 37.25
N GLU A 511 19.87 -14.11 37.57
CA GLU A 511 21.06 -14.52 38.32
C GLU A 511 22.37 -14.06 37.67
N ARG A 512 22.39 -13.95 36.34
CA ARG A 512 23.55 -13.54 35.56
C ARG A 512 23.51 -12.06 35.14
N GLY A 513 22.56 -11.27 35.66
CA GLY A 513 22.49 -9.82 35.46
C GLY A 513 21.83 -9.34 34.17
N SER A 514 21.17 -10.20 33.39
CA SER A 514 20.50 -9.87 32.13
C SER A 514 18.97 -9.90 32.25
N TRP A 515 18.43 -8.92 32.97
CA TRP A 515 16.99 -8.81 33.26
C TRP A 515 16.18 -8.35 32.04
N LEU A 516 14.99 -8.92 31.85
CA LEU A 516 13.96 -8.30 31.02
C LEU A 516 13.30 -7.18 31.84
N GLU A 517 13.30 -5.97 31.29
CA GLU A 517 12.60 -4.81 31.86
C GLU A 517 11.13 -4.80 31.45
N TYR A 518 10.81 -5.37 30.30
CA TYR A 518 9.47 -5.39 29.74
C TYR A 518 9.16 -6.75 29.09
N LEU A 519 8.08 -7.37 29.55
CA LEU A 519 7.50 -8.58 28.97
C LEU A 519 6.02 -8.34 28.70
N GLN A 520 5.60 -8.43 27.44
CA GLN A 520 4.20 -8.42 27.06
C GLN A 520 3.81 -9.77 26.47
N LEU A 521 2.77 -10.36 27.05
CA LEU A 521 2.12 -11.56 26.54
C LEU A 521 0.71 -11.16 26.14
N SER A 522 0.37 -11.17 24.84
CA SER A 522 -1.01 -10.95 24.42
C SER A 522 -1.72 -12.27 24.12
N ASP A 523 -2.77 -12.51 24.89
CA ASP A 523 -3.69 -13.62 24.68
C ASP A 523 -4.75 -13.22 23.64
N VAL A 524 -5.08 -14.15 22.74
CA VAL A 524 -6.27 -14.04 21.90
C VAL A 524 -7.26 -15.00 22.52
N VAL A 525 -8.24 -14.47 23.24
CA VAL A 525 -9.38 -15.24 23.73
C VAL A 525 -10.09 -15.84 22.51
N THR A 526 -9.75 -17.09 22.17
CA THR A 526 -10.40 -17.82 21.10
C THR A 526 -11.79 -18.24 21.60
N TYR A 527 -12.83 -17.57 21.11
CA TYR A 527 -14.20 -18.07 21.22
C TYR A 527 -14.33 -19.36 20.40
N SER A 528 -14.02 -20.50 21.02
CA SER A 528 -14.39 -21.81 20.51
C SER A 528 -15.87 -22.06 20.81
N GLY A 529 -16.74 -21.48 19.98
CA GLY A 529 -18.14 -21.87 19.91
C GLY A 529 -18.23 -23.31 19.38
N GLY A 530 -18.23 -24.28 20.29
CA GLY A 530 -18.40 -25.69 19.97
C GLY A 530 -19.74 -25.93 19.28
N ASN A 531 -19.70 -26.35 18.02
CA ASN A 531 -20.84 -27.02 17.40
C ASN A 531 -20.48 -28.49 17.22
N VAL A 532 -20.92 -29.30 18.19
CA VAL A 532 -21.01 -30.74 18.06
C VAL A 532 -22.26 -31.04 17.22
N MET A 533 -22.09 -31.48 15.98
CA MET A 533 -23.10 -32.32 15.33
C MET A 533 -22.43 -33.48 14.60
N GLY A 534 -22.96 -34.66 14.89
CA GLY A 534 -22.40 -35.95 14.53
C GLY A 534 -22.35 -36.24 13.04
N THR A 535 -21.39 -37.11 12.73
CA THR A 535 -21.19 -37.91 11.53
C THR A 535 -22.43 -38.66 11.05
N ALA A 536 -22.65 -38.69 9.72
CA ALA A 536 -23.07 -39.89 8.98
C ALA A 536 -22.94 -39.69 7.45
N ASP A 537 -22.01 -40.45 6.87
CA ASP A 537 -21.92 -41.06 5.53
C ASP A 537 -22.88 -40.64 4.39
N SER A 538 -22.33 -40.35 3.21
CA SER A 538 -22.39 -41.21 2.01
C SER A 538 -21.87 -40.51 0.73
N GLU A 539 -21.37 -41.35 -0.17
CA GLU A 539 -20.61 -41.08 -1.39
C GLU A 539 -21.42 -40.50 -2.57
N GLU A 540 -20.66 -39.99 -3.55
CA GLU A 540 -20.89 -40.05 -5.01
C GLU A 540 -21.64 -38.93 -5.77
N GLU A 541 -21.10 -38.67 -6.97
CA GLU A 541 -21.66 -38.01 -8.17
C GLU A 541 -21.49 -36.49 -8.44
N ALA A 542 -20.45 -36.24 -9.25
CA ALA A 542 -20.32 -35.41 -10.43
C ALA A 542 -21.49 -34.55 -11.01
N GLU A 543 -21.02 -33.46 -11.66
CA GLU A 543 -21.52 -32.78 -12.87
C GLU A 543 -22.60 -31.67 -12.81
N ASN A 544 -22.19 -30.53 -13.39
CA ASN A 544 -22.97 -29.60 -14.24
C ASN A 544 -24.19 -28.88 -13.62
N PHE A 545 -24.13 -27.54 -13.57
CA PHE A 545 -24.93 -26.67 -14.47
C PHE A 545 -24.64 -25.19 -14.21
N ALA A 546 -24.27 -24.49 -15.28
CA ALA A 546 -24.37 -23.05 -15.40
C ALA A 546 -25.84 -22.62 -15.52
N ASN A 547 -26.27 -21.57 -14.80
CA ASN A 547 -27.08 -20.45 -15.33
C ASN A 547 -27.41 -19.43 -14.23
N ALA A 548 -27.29 -18.15 -14.60
CA ALA A 548 -27.46 -16.91 -13.84
C ALA A 548 -28.91 -16.66 -13.30
N PRO A 549 -29.32 -15.49 -12.74
CA PRO A 549 -28.61 -14.24 -12.42
C PRO A 549 -28.96 -13.58 -11.05
N SER A 550 -28.21 -12.52 -10.75
CA SER A 550 -28.44 -11.40 -9.80
C SER A 550 -29.85 -11.17 -9.23
N PHE A 551 -29.95 -10.98 -7.91
CA PHE A 551 -30.98 -10.10 -7.33
C PHE A 551 -30.47 -9.28 -6.14
N ARG A 552 -30.88 -8.02 -6.16
CA ARG A 552 -30.57 -6.92 -5.24
C ARG A 552 -31.20 -7.15 -3.87
N ARG A 553 -30.48 -6.70 -2.83
CA ARG A 553 -31.02 -6.40 -1.49
C ARG A 553 -32.19 -5.40 -1.57
N PRO A 554 -33.24 -5.57 -0.78
CA PRO A 554 -34.09 -4.47 -0.34
C PRO A 554 -33.72 -3.99 1.08
N ARG A 555 -33.75 -2.67 1.24
CA ARG A 555 -33.91 -1.97 2.53
C ARG A 555 -35.40 -1.91 2.87
N HIS A 556 -35.76 -2.07 4.14
CA HIS A 556 -36.86 -1.41 4.86
C HIS A 556 -36.59 -1.61 6.36
N ASP A 557 -36.39 -0.58 7.18
CA ASP A 557 -37.30 0.47 7.71
C ASP A 557 -38.45 -0.02 8.61
N ARG A 558 -38.37 0.42 9.87
CA ARG A 558 -39.42 0.77 10.87
C ARG A 558 -40.36 -0.30 11.43
N TYR A 559 -40.38 -0.42 12.77
CA TYR A 559 -41.42 0.01 13.74
C TYR A 559 -41.12 -0.73 15.08
N ASP A 560 -40.75 -0.07 16.19
CA ASP A 560 -41.56 0.69 17.18
C ASP A 560 -42.29 -0.18 18.23
N LYS A 561 -42.01 0.15 19.52
CA LYS A 561 -42.75 -0.13 20.77
C LYS A 561 -42.80 -1.55 21.35
N PHE A 562 -42.39 -1.71 22.62
CA PHE A 562 -43.26 -1.46 23.78
C PHE A 562 -42.49 -1.55 25.12
N SER A 563 -42.96 -0.73 26.05
CA SER A 563 -42.54 -0.46 27.42
C SER A 563 -42.74 -1.59 28.44
N SER A 564 -41.95 -1.56 29.52
CA SER A 564 -42.30 -1.72 30.96
C SER A 564 -41.13 -2.46 31.65
N GLY A 565 -40.60 -2.09 32.81
CA GLY A 565 -41.06 -1.23 33.90
C GLY A 565 -40.77 -1.95 35.22
N LEU A 566 -40.44 -1.19 36.28
CA LEU A 566 -40.34 -1.55 37.71
C LEU A 566 -38.96 -2.05 38.18
N THR A 567 -38.12 -1.27 38.89
CA THR A 567 -38.17 -0.70 40.27
C THR A 567 -37.98 -1.70 41.42
N GLY A 568 -37.02 -1.40 42.29
CA GLY A 568 -37.03 -1.76 43.72
C GLY A 568 -35.67 -2.28 44.22
N ASP A 569 -34.76 -1.46 44.74
CA ASP A 569 -34.65 -0.87 46.11
C ASP A 569 -34.15 -1.82 47.24
N THR A 570 -33.12 -1.31 47.94
CA THR A 570 -32.83 -1.40 49.41
C THR A 570 -32.32 -2.74 50.00
N ALA A 571 -31.47 -2.83 51.04
CA ALA A 571 -30.76 -1.87 51.90
C ALA A 571 -29.76 -2.62 52.86
N PHE A 572 -28.72 -1.87 53.29
CA PHE A 572 -28.01 -1.80 54.59
C PHE A 572 -27.98 -2.95 55.62
N ILE A 573 -26.78 -3.25 56.15
CA ILE A 573 -26.50 -3.39 57.61
C ILE A 573 -25.09 -2.83 57.95
N HIS A 574 -25.01 -2.04 59.04
CA HIS A 574 -23.81 -1.53 59.73
C HIS A 574 -23.44 -2.42 60.94
N GLN A 575 -22.14 -2.61 61.26
CA GLN A 575 -21.52 -2.20 62.56
C GLN A 575 -20.02 -2.56 62.73
N ASP A 576 -19.29 -1.54 63.23
CA ASP A 576 -17.93 -1.34 63.77
C ASP A 576 -17.04 -2.49 64.33
N SER A 577 -15.71 -2.37 64.13
CA SER A 577 -14.76 -1.96 65.21
C SER A 577 -13.25 -1.93 64.82
N GLY A 578 -12.64 -0.73 64.89
CA GLY A 578 -11.33 -0.38 65.49
C GLY A 578 -10.00 -1.06 65.11
N MET A 579 -9.27 -0.49 64.12
CA MET A 579 -7.80 -0.25 64.11
C MET A 579 -7.48 0.80 63.02
N PRO A 580 -6.41 1.63 63.13
CA PRO A 580 -6.04 2.51 62.03
C PRO A 580 -5.55 1.63 60.86
N PRO A 581 -6.10 1.77 59.65
CA PRO A 581 -5.64 0.96 58.53
C PRO A 581 -4.20 1.37 58.22
N LYS A 582 -3.30 0.38 58.24
CA LYS A 582 -2.02 0.49 57.52
C LYS A 582 -2.41 0.90 56.10
N THR A 583 -1.90 2.03 55.63
CA THR A 583 -2.04 2.43 54.23
C THR A 583 -1.31 1.41 53.38
N LEU A 584 -2.01 0.36 52.97
CA LEU A 584 -1.55 -0.63 52.00
C LEU A 584 -1.37 0.12 50.68
N SER A 585 -0.16 0.03 50.12
CA SER A 585 0.13 0.58 48.79
C SER A 585 -0.65 -0.23 47.76
N ALA A 586 -1.52 0.46 47.02
CA ALA A 586 -2.36 -0.14 46.00
C ALA A 586 -1.64 -0.08 44.64
N PHE A 587 -1.55 -1.22 43.96
CA PHE A 587 -0.88 -1.40 42.67
C PHE A 587 -1.91 -1.72 41.59
N PHE A 588 -1.74 -1.12 40.43
CA PHE A 588 -2.62 -1.36 39.28
C PHE A 588 -2.30 -2.71 38.63
N LEU A 589 -3.25 -3.65 38.67
CA LEU A 589 -3.05 -5.00 38.13
C LEU A 589 -3.27 -5.04 36.61
N GLY A 590 -4.24 -4.29 36.10
CA GLY A 590 -4.53 -4.25 34.66
C GLY A 590 -5.94 -3.83 34.31
N LEU A 591 -6.19 -3.73 32.99
CA LEU A 591 -7.50 -3.51 32.39
C LEU A 591 -7.99 -4.81 31.74
N GLU A 592 -9.22 -5.16 32.03
CA GLU A 592 -9.96 -6.24 31.39
C GLU A 592 -11.07 -5.61 30.53
N LEU A 593 -11.05 -5.88 29.23
CA LEU A 593 -12.06 -5.38 28.29
C LEU A 593 -13.01 -6.53 27.92
N ALA A 594 -14.28 -6.37 28.28
CA ALA A 594 -15.36 -7.23 27.84
C ALA A 594 -16.19 -6.52 26.74
N THR A 595 -17.14 -7.24 26.15
CA THR A 595 -17.99 -6.71 25.06
C THR A 595 -18.86 -5.53 25.49
N ASP A 596 -19.19 -5.43 26.77
CA ASP A 596 -20.14 -4.50 27.37
C ASP A 596 -19.53 -3.65 28.49
N GLN A 597 -18.30 -3.92 28.92
CA GLN A 597 -17.66 -3.19 30.01
C GLN A 597 -16.12 -3.15 29.91
N LEU A 598 -15.51 -2.12 30.49
CA LEU A 598 -14.08 -2.04 30.78
C LEU A 598 -13.87 -2.05 32.29
N ARG A 599 -13.05 -2.98 32.78
CA ARG A 599 -12.79 -3.18 34.20
C ARG A 599 -11.32 -2.94 34.55
N ALA A 600 -11.07 -2.06 35.50
CA ALA A 600 -9.76 -1.78 36.08
C ALA A 600 -9.65 -2.47 37.44
N SER A 601 -8.62 -3.30 37.63
CA SER A 601 -8.38 -3.99 38.92
C SER A 601 -7.15 -3.44 39.62
N ILE A 602 -7.28 -3.22 40.93
CA ILE A 602 -6.22 -2.73 41.82
C ILE A 602 -6.00 -3.78 42.89
N VAL A 603 -4.75 -4.19 43.08
CA VAL A 603 -4.33 -5.17 44.09
C VAL A 603 -3.40 -4.54 45.12
N ASP A 604 -3.27 -5.16 46.29
CA ASP A 604 -2.27 -4.76 47.28
C ASP A 604 -0.91 -5.46 47.06
N GLU A 605 0.01 -5.24 47.99
CA GLU A 605 1.34 -5.85 48.02
C GLU A 605 1.35 -7.39 48.12
N ASN A 606 0.22 -8.00 48.50
CA ASN A 606 0.05 -9.45 48.57
C ASN A 606 -0.71 -10.00 47.35
N LEU A 607 -0.95 -9.17 46.33
CA LEU A 607 -1.77 -9.48 45.14
C LEU A 607 -3.25 -9.74 45.47
N GLU A 608 -3.73 -9.32 46.65
CA GLU A 608 -5.15 -9.41 46.97
C GLU A 608 -5.90 -8.23 46.33
N LEU A 609 -7.06 -8.51 45.73
CA LEU A 609 -7.87 -7.50 45.04
C LEU A 609 -8.47 -6.52 46.05
N VAL A 610 -8.03 -5.27 45.99
CA VAL A 610 -8.44 -4.20 46.92
C VAL A 610 -9.33 -3.14 46.27
N GLY A 611 -9.38 -3.07 44.94
CA GLY A 611 -10.22 -2.13 44.23
C GLY A 611 -10.57 -2.59 42.83
N VAL A 612 -11.79 -2.29 42.41
CA VAL A 612 -12.28 -2.54 41.05
C VAL A 612 -13.10 -1.34 40.63
N GLU A 613 -12.72 -0.73 39.50
CA GLU A 613 -13.54 0.26 38.81
C GLU A 613 -14.05 -0.34 37.50
N VAL A 614 -15.31 -0.10 37.16
CA VAL A 614 -15.96 -0.65 35.97
C VAL A 614 -16.65 0.48 35.23
N VAL A 615 -16.42 0.56 33.92
CA VAL A 615 -17.16 1.41 33.00
C VAL A 615 -18.02 0.51 32.13
N ASP A 616 -19.33 0.56 32.33
CA ASP A 616 -20.32 -0.15 31.52
C ASP A 616 -20.67 0.71 30.30
N PHE A 617 -20.44 0.17 29.11
CA PHE A 617 -20.56 0.93 27.87
C PHE A 617 -22.01 1.27 27.54
N ASP A 618 -22.94 0.38 27.85
CA ASP A 618 -24.37 0.56 27.57
C ASP A 618 -24.99 1.62 28.47
N THR A 619 -24.40 1.88 29.65
CA THR A 619 -24.97 2.79 30.66
C THR A 619 -24.16 4.04 30.94
N GLU A 620 -22.89 4.11 30.55
CA GLU A 620 -22.04 5.28 30.87
C GLU A 620 -21.50 6.03 29.64
N ILE A 621 -21.49 5.41 28.45
CA ILE A 621 -20.98 6.06 27.23
C ILE A 621 -22.14 6.47 26.32
N GLN A 622 -22.34 7.78 26.15
CA GLN A 622 -23.47 8.37 25.41
C GLN A 622 -23.55 7.95 23.93
N GLU A 623 -22.44 7.50 23.34
CA GLU A 623 -22.44 7.00 21.96
C GLU A 623 -22.96 5.56 21.83
N TYR A 624 -23.07 4.82 22.94
CA TYR A 624 -23.56 3.43 23.01
C TYR A 624 -24.96 3.30 23.64
N GLN A 625 -25.49 4.37 24.26
CA GLN A 625 -26.90 4.56 24.65
C GLN A 625 -27.78 4.96 23.46
#